data_AF-A0A0K8Q994-F1
#
_entry.id   AF-A0A0K8Q994-F1
#
_cell.length_a   1.000
_cell.length_b   1.000
_cell.length_c   1.000
_cell.angle_alpha   90.00
_cell.angle_beta   90.00
_cell.angle_gamma   90.00
#
_symmetry.space_group_name_H-M   'P 1'
#
loop_
_entity.id
_entity.type
_entity.pdbx_description
1 polymer ?
#
loop_
_entity_poly.entity_id
_entity_poly.type
_entity_poly.pdbx_seq_one_letter_code
_entity_poly.pdbx_strand_id
1 'polypeptide(L)'
;MASEQPYLHNLSGVFSAPIQAWSDAHGQIRHVGAQGIYCGDDRVLHTAVLTVDGREPEWVSTQLRSSKETDHIYFVRADAEVADPLLSLVRTRTADSGRIRHGEDTENLTGCSGRVAETLRLESAMREPVALTVRLTLGADNTTMEDIKQGAPGGAVVEPAGTTWSWRDKDTVLALTAANAAVSIHGSKVTIEWAVEVFPGVPLELAWAVDLTDADSPMLAADGEPIVAPASEDPRISRLLQRSVSDLNSLRLAHVSHPHDTFLAAGAPWFFTMFGRDSIIAARMLLPINTAIAGGTLRALAGRQGTETDHTTQSSPARSCTRSAGRC
;
A
#
# COMPACT_ATOMS: atom_id res chain seq x y z
N MET A 1 -1.84 24.68 16.79
CA MET A 1 -2.15 23.66 17.80
C MET A 1 -1.67 22.35 17.22
N ALA A 2 -0.86 21.57 17.94
CA ALA A 2 -0.48 20.25 17.46
C ALA A 2 -1.75 19.41 17.36
N SER A 3 -2.11 19.02 16.15
CA SER A 3 -3.20 18.09 15.89
C SER A 3 -2.81 16.70 16.40
N GLU A 4 -3.81 15.92 16.82
CA GLU A 4 -3.58 14.60 17.38
C GLU A 4 -3.16 13.62 16.27
N GLN A 5 -2.19 12.74 16.58
CA GLN A 5 -1.77 11.70 15.65
C GLN A 5 -2.96 10.78 15.32
N PRO A 6 -3.27 10.52 14.04
CA PRO A 6 -4.40 9.67 13.69
C PRO A 6 -4.27 8.26 14.25
N TYR A 7 -5.39 7.69 14.70
CA TYR A 7 -5.45 6.30 15.12
C TYR A 7 -5.46 5.34 13.93
N LEU A 8 -4.83 4.17 14.11
CA LEU A 8 -4.74 3.12 13.09
C LEU A 8 -5.55 1.86 13.43
N HIS A 9 -6.02 1.73 14.67
CA HIS A 9 -6.55 0.47 15.21
C HIS A 9 -7.79 -0.07 14.50
N ASN A 10 -8.53 0.77 13.76
CA ASN A 10 -9.71 0.39 12.98
C ASN A 10 -9.46 0.34 11.47
N LEU A 11 -8.22 0.54 11.03
CA LEU A 11 -7.89 0.55 9.60
C LEU A 11 -7.54 -0.86 9.12
N SER A 12 -7.95 -1.18 7.90
CA SER A 12 -7.44 -2.32 7.14
C SER A 12 -6.45 -1.81 6.10
N GLY A 13 -5.50 -2.66 5.69
CA GLY A 13 -4.54 -2.25 4.69
C GLY A 13 -3.77 -3.38 4.05
N VAL A 14 -3.12 -3.02 2.94
CA VAL A 14 -2.18 -3.86 2.21
C VAL A 14 -0.83 -3.18 2.12
N PHE A 15 0.23 -3.99 2.11
CA PHE A 15 1.61 -3.58 2.30
C PHE A 15 2.51 -4.34 1.36
N SER A 16 3.34 -3.60 0.63
CA SER A 16 4.54 -4.12 -0.03
C SER A 16 5.52 -2.98 -0.02
N ALA A 17 6.36 -2.89 1.01
CA ALA A 17 7.18 -1.70 1.24
C ALA A 17 8.00 -1.34 -0.03
N PRO A 18 8.06 -0.05 -0.41
CA PRO A 18 7.53 1.11 0.33
C PRO A 18 6.08 1.51 -0.05
N ILE A 19 5.31 0.64 -0.68
CA ILE A 19 3.90 0.88 -1.05
C ILE A 19 2.97 0.39 0.06
N GLN A 20 1.96 1.20 0.37
CA GLN A 20 0.90 0.82 1.29
C GLN A 20 -0.43 1.47 0.91
N ALA A 21 -1.54 0.80 1.24
CA ALA A 21 -2.87 1.36 1.11
C ALA A 21 -3.69 1.08 2.38
N TRP A 22 -4.29 2.12 2.94
CA TRP A 22 -5.06 2.08 4.19
C TRP A 22 -6.49 2.55 3.96
N SER A 23 -7.45 1.75 4.38
CA SER A 23 -8.88 2.04 4.35
C SER A 23 -9.51 1.92 5.74
N ASP A 24 -10.74 2.42 5.87
CA ASP A 24 -11.60 2.01 6.96
C ASP A 24 -11.86 0.50 6.96
N ALA A 25 -12.50 0.00 8.02
CA ALA A 25 -12.83 -1.41 8.17
C ALA A 25 -13.72 -1.95 7.03
N HIS A 26 -14.40 -1.07 6.28
CA HIS A 26 -15.26 -1.44 5.16
C HIS A 26 -14.54 -1.35 3.81
N GLY A 27 -13.23 -1.11 3.78
CA GLY A 27 -12.44 -1.04 2.55
C GLY A 27 -12.52 0.30 1.83
N GLN A 28 -13.28 1.28 2.33
CA GLN A 28 -13.36 2.60 1.73
C GLN A 28 -12.17 3.45 2.19
N ILE A 29 -11.58 4.21 1.27
CA ILE A 29 -10.54 5.19 1.60
C ILE A 29 -11.19 6.58 1.56
N ARG A 30 -11.15 7.28 2.69
CA ARG A 30 -11.72 8.62 2.86
C ARG A 30 -10.64 9.59 3.28
N HIS A 31 -10.86 10.88 3.07
CA HIS A 31 -9.92 11.91 3.51
C HIS A 31 -9.99 12.14 5.04
N VAL A 32 -9.67 11.11 5.82
CA VAL A 32 -9.73 11.12 7.29
C VAL A 32 -8.55 10.34 7.85
N GLY A 33 -7.82 10.98 8.77
CA GLY A 33 -6.70 10.36 9.47
C GLY A 33 -5.62 9.83 8.50
N ALA A 34 -5.16 8.60 8.75
CA ALA A 34 -4.11 7.94 7.98
C ALA A 34 -4.61 7.16 6.75
N GLN A 35 -5.90 7.23 6.41
CA GLN A 35 -6.41 6.57 5.22
C GLN A 35 -5.76 7.16 3.97
N GLY A 36 -5.45 6.30 3.00
CA GLY A 36 -4.83 6.70 1.74
C GLY A 36 -4.04 5.60 1.05
N ILE A 37 -3.63 5.87 -0.17
CA ILE A 37 -2.59 5.11 -0.88
C ILE A 37 -1.30 5.93 -0.82
N TYR A 38 -0.19 5.25 -0.56
CA TYR A 38 1.10 5.87 -0.30
C TYR A 38 2.19 5.26 -1.17
N CYS A 39 3.15 6.10 -1.56
CA CYS A 39 4.39 5.72 -2.21
C CYS A 39 5.54 6.35 -1.42
N GLY A 40 6.35 5.52 -0.74
CA GLY A 40 7.37 6.05 0.16
C GLY A 40 6.74 6.81 1.32
N ASP A 41 7.17 8.06 1.52
CA ASP A 41 6.71 8.92 2.59
C ASP A 41 5.60 9.90 2.15
N ASP A 42 5.02 9.74 0.96
CA ASP A 42 3.94 10.60 0.46
C ASP A 42 2.62 9.84 0.34
N ARG A 43 1.51 10.46 0.77
CA ARG A 43 0.17 10.01 0.41
C ARG A 43 -0.17 10.56 -0.97
N VAL A 44 -0.38 9.65 -1.92
CA VAL A 44 -0.64 9.97 -3.34
C VAL A 44 -2.13 10.03 -3.66
N LEU A 45 -2.96 9.30 -2.90
CA LEU A 45 -4.41 9.37 -2.96
C LEU A 45 -4.97 9.39 -1.54
N HIS A 46 -5.79 10.39 -1.22
CA HIS A 46 -6.47 10.50 0.08
C HIS A 46 -7.88 9.89 0.06
N THR A 47 -8.39 9.48 -1.10
CA THR A 47 -9.76 8.97 -1.25
C THR A 47 -9.84 7.92 -2.35
N ALA A 48 -10.62 6.87 -2.09
CA ALA A 48 -11.01 5.81 -3.02
C ALA A 48 -12.33 5.20 -2.52
N VAL A 49 -13.43 5.90 -2.82
CA VAL A 49 -14.79 5.54 -2.38
C VAL A 49 -15.55 4.88 -3.53
N LEU A 50 -16.02 3.66 -3.30
CA LEU A 50 -16.83 2.88 -4.22
C LEU A 50 -18.33 3.03 -3.91
N THR A 51 -19.11 3.32 -4.93
CA THR A 51 -20.58 3.35 -4.89
C THR A 51 -21.16 2.52 -6.04
N VAL A 52 -22.34 1.95 -5.82
CA VAL A 52 -23.17 1.30 -6.84
C VAL A 52 -24.52 2.02 -6.85
N ASP A 53 -24.94 2.52 -8.01
CA ASP A 53 -26.14 3.36 -8.20
C ASP A 53 -26.22 4.53 -7.21
N GLY A 54 -25.06 5.15 -6.96
CA GLY A 54 -24.92 6.31 -6.09
C GLY A 54 -24.97 6.02 -4.59
N ARG A 55 -25.01 4.75 -4.17
CA ARG A 55 -25.00 4.32 -2.77
C ARG A 55 -23.77 3.47 -2.46
N GLU A 56 -23.25 3.55 -1.24
CA GLU A 56 -22.21 2.62 -0.83
C GLU A 56 -22.80 1.21 -0.64
N PRO A 57 -22.10 0.14 -1.09
CA PRO A 57 -22.50 -1.23 -0.81
C PRO A 57 -22.54 -1.53 0.69
N GLU A 58 -23.45 -2.42 1.11
CA GLU A 58 -23.61 -2.83 2.50
C GLU A 58 -22.50 -3.81 2.90
N TRP A 59 -21.59 -3.36 3.77
CA TRP A 59 -20.45 -4.17 4.20
C TRP A 59 -20.88 -5.38 5.05
N VAL A 60 -20.25 -6.53 4.77
CA VAL A 60 -20.47 -7.79 5.47
C VAL A 60 -19.24 -8.20 6.26
N SER A 61 -18.07 -8.18 5.62
CA SER A 61 -16.84 -8.70 6.23
C SER A 61 -15.60 -8.20 5.51
N THR A 62 -14.50 -8.15 6.26
CA THR A 62 -13.16 -7.88 5.75
C THR A 62 -12.28 -9.08 6.05
N GLN A 63 -11.68 -9.67 5.00
CA GLN A 63 -10.86 -10.87 5.10
C GLN A 63 -9.42 -10.55 4.67
N LEU A 64 -8.52 -10.51 5.65
CA LEU A 64 -7.09 -10.33 5.41
C LEU A 64 -6.52 -11.63 4.85
N ARG A 65 -6.20 -11.67 3.55
CA ARG A 65 -5.64 -12.85 2.88
C ARG A 65 -4.14 -12.97 3.13
N SER A 66 -3.44 -11.87 2.95
CA SER A 66 -2.00 -11.73 3.19
C SER A 66 -1.71 -10.31 3.67
N SER A 67 -0.44 -9.96 3.81
CA SER A 67 -0.03 -8.56 3.97
C SER A 67 -0.26 -7.76 2.69
N LYS A 68 -0.26 -8.39 1.52
CA LYS A 68 -0.39 -7.77 0.21
C LYS A 68 -1.80 -7.77 -0.35
N GLU A 69 -2.72 -8.54 0.25
CA GLU A 69 -4.06 -8.77 -0.30
C GLU A 69 -5.13 -8.78 0.80
N THR A 70 -6.22 -8.06 0.56
CA THR A 70 -7.40 -8.03 1.44
C THR A 70 -8.68 -8.02 0.63
N ASP A 71 -9.64 -8.86 1.02
CA ASP A 71 -11.00 -8.87 0.48
C ASP A 71 -11.96 -8.10 1.37
N HIS A 72 -12.82 -7.30 0.76
CA HIS A 72 -13.97 -6.68 1.40
C HIS A 72 -15.23 -7.19 0.71
N ILE A 73 -16.14 -7.76 1.50
CA ILE A 73 -17.34 -8.44 1.01
C ILE A 73 -18.55 -7.57 1.33
N TYR A 74 -19.41 -7.38 0.34
CA TYR A 74 -20.60 -6.54 0.43
C TYR A 74 -21.81 -7.20 -0.19
N PHE A 75 -22.98 -6.73 0.22
CA PHE A 75 -24.20 -6.84 -0.55
C PHE A 75 -24.50 -5.52 -1.27
N VAL A 76 -25.01 -5.63 -2.49
CA VAL A 76 -25.50 -4.48 -3.26
C VAL A 76 -27.02 -4.48 -3.18
N ARG A 77 -27.60 -3.34 -2.81
CA ARG A 77 -29.06 -3.16 -2.81
C ARG A 77 -29.52 -2.83 -4.22
N ALA A 78 -30.42 -3.66 -4.75
CA ALA A 78 -31.17 -3.42 -5.97
C ALA A 78 -32.63 -3.77 -5.72
N ASP A 79 -33.53 -3.25 -6.55
CA ASP A 79 -34.94 -3.59 -6.47
C ASP A 79 -35.13 -5.09 -6.75
N ALA A 80 -35.75 -5.80 -5.81
CA ALA A 80 -35.96 -7.24 -5.88
C ALA A 80 -37.35 -7.63 -5.35
N GLU A 81 -37.88 -8.76 -5.81
CA GLU A 81 -39.18 -9.31 -5.36
C GLU A 81 -39.14 -9.82 -3.90
N VAL A 82 -37.94 -10.02 -3.35
CA VAL A 82 -37.71 -10.58 -2.01
C VAL A 82 -36.89 -9.63 -1.15
N ALA A 83 -36.96 -9.79 0.18
CA ALA A 83 -36.21 -8.96 1.12
C ALA A 83 -34.71 -9.29 1.18
N ASP A 84 -34.32 -10.50 0.79
CA ASP A 84 -32.94 -10.98 0.82
C ASP A 84 -32.08 -10.27 -0.24
N PRO A 85 -30.83 -9.89 0.10
CA PRO A 85 -29.92 -9.31 -0.89
C PRO A 85 -29.48 -10.38 -1.90
N LEU A 86 -29.79 -10.15 -3.17
CA LEU A 86 -29.49 -11.08 -4.26
C LEU A 86 -28.28 -10.68 -5.12
N LEU A 87 -27.61 -9.57 -4.78
CA LEU A 87 -26.38 -9.11 -5.43
C LEU A 87 -25.26 -9.06 -4.40
N SER A 88 -24.16 -9.74 -4.67
CA SER A 88 -22.94 -9.67 -3.86
C SER A 88 -21.82 -8.97 -4.63
N LEU A 89 -20.94 -8.34 -3.88
CA LEU A 89 -19.74 -7.70 -4.39
C LEU A 89 -18.55 -8.11 -3.53
N VAL A 90 -17.48 -8.56 -4.15
CA VAL A 90 -16.17 -8.74 -3.52
C VAL A 90 -15.20 -7.74 -4.10
N ARG A 91 -14.63 -6.89 -3.23
CA ARG A 91 -13.54 -5.96 -3.55
C ARG A 91 -12.24 -6.52 -3.00
N THR A 92 -11.39 -7.02 -3.89
CA THR A 92 -10.05 -7.47 -3.54
C THR A 92 -9.08 -6.33 -3.81
N ARG A 93 -8.36 -5.86 -2.79
CA ARG A 93 -7.28 -4.89 -2.94
C ARG A 93 -5.93 -5.59 -2.83
N THR A 94 -5.02 -5.27 -3.73
CA THR A 94 -3.63 -5.73 -3.69
C THR A 94 -2.63 -4.57 -3.68
N ALA A 95 -1.45 -4.82 -3.10
CA ALA A 95 -0.30 -3.92 -3.20
C ALA A 95 0.98 -4.69 -3.51
N ASP A 96 1.73 -4.18 -4.49
CA ASP A 96 3.02 -4.70 -4.89
C ASP A 96 4.04 -3.57 -5.02
N SER A 97 5.32 -3.92 -4.88
CA SER A 97 6.44 -3.00 -5.01
C SER A 97 7.52 -3.57 -5.90
N GLY A 98 8.26 -2.66 -6.52
CA GLY A 98 9.38 -2.94 -7.41
C GLY A 98 10.50 -1.92 -7.21
N ARG A 99 11.55 -2.12 -8.00
CA ARG A 99 12.70 -1.23 -8.09
C ARG A 99 12.76 -0.65 -9.49
N ILE A 100 13.25 0.58 -9.61
CA ILE A 100 13.50 1.18 -10.93
C ILE A 100 14.91 0.78 -11.36
N ARG A 101 15.01 0.25 -12.57
CA ARG A 101 16.28 -0.14 -13.22
C ARG A 101 16.50 0.78 -14.41
N HIS A 102 17.71 1.34 -14.51
CA HIS A 102 18.09 2.15 -15.66
C HIS A 102 18.92 1.34 -16.65
N GLY A 103 18.31 0.97 -17.79
CA GLY A 103 18.97 0.20 -18.83
C GLY A 103 19.11 -1.29 -18.49
N GLU A 104 20.06 -1.96 -19.13
CA GLU A 104 20.35 -3.39 -18.91
C GLU A 104 21.25 -3.65 -17.69
N ASP A 105 21.83 -2.59 -17.09
CA ASP A 105 22.71 -2.68 -15.94
C ASP A 105 21.91 -2.84 -14.63
N THR A 106 22.10 -3.98 -13.97
CA THR A 106 21.42 -4.32 -12.71
C THR A 106 21.95 -3.55 -11.50
N GLU A 107 23.10 -2.90 -11.60
CA GLU A 107 23.70 -2.18 -10.46
C GLU A 107 23.18 -0.74 -10.33
N ASN A 108 22.66 -0.15 -11.41
CA ASN A 108 22.14 1.23 -11.40
C ASN A 108 20.65 1.26 -11.01
N LEU A 109 20.41 1.09 -9.71
CA LEU A 109 19.09 1.09 -9.08
C LEU A 109 18.79 2.44 -8.45
N THR A 110 17.61 2.97 -8.76
CA THR A 110 17.10 4.22 -8.19
C THR A 110 15.66 4.02 -7.74
N GLY A 111 15.22 4.87 -6.81
CA GLY A 111 13.81 5.05 -6.50
C GLY A 111 13.00 3.81 -6.12
N CYS A 112 11.69 3.97 -6.04
CA CYS A 112 10.78 2.87 -5.87
C CYS A 112 9.65 2.94 -6.89
N SER A 113 9.15 1.77 -7.25
CA SER A 113 7.93 1.64 -8.01
C SER A 113 6.97 0.71 -7.30
N GLY A 114 5.72 0.72 -7.69
CA GLY A 114 4.79 -0.30 -7.28
C GLY A 114 3.39 -0.06 -7.78
N ARG A 115 2.48 -0.91 -7.35
CA ARG A 115 1.12 -0.96 -7.87
C ARG A 115 0.16 -1.19 -6.72
N VAL A 116 -0.89 -0.38 -6.67
CA VAL A 116 -2.10 -0.69 -5.89
C VAL A 116 -3.21 -0.96 -6.88
N ALA A 117 -3.82 -2.14 -6.77
CA ALA A 117 -4.87 -2.56 -7.68
C ALA A 117 -6.10 -3.03 -6.91
N GLU A 118 -7.27 -2.92 -7.53
CA GLU A 118 -8.46 -3.59 -7.04
C GLU A 118 -9.22 -4.28 -8.15
N THR A 119 -9.74 -5.45 -7.81
CA THR A 119 -10.73 -6.17 -8.60
C THR A 119 -12.06 -6.13 -7.86
N LEU A 120 -13.13 -5.82 -8.59
CA LEU A 120 -14.51 -5.79 -8.13
C LEU A 120 -15.26 -6.93 -8.81
N ARG A 121 -15.60 -7.97 -8.07
CA ARG A 121 -16.35 -9.12 -8.57
C ARG A 121 -17.80 -9.02 -8.12
N LEU A 122 -18.71 -8.87 -9.07
CA LEU A 122 -20.15 -8.81 -8.87
C LEU A 122 -20.79 -10.14 -9.25
N GLU A 123 -21.66 -10.65 -8.39
CA GLU A 123 -22.45 -11.85 -8.68
C GLU A 123 -23.93 -11.59 -8.40
N SER A 124 -24.79 -12.13 -9.27
CA SER A 124 -26.24 -11.97 -9.18
C SER A 124 -26.94 -13.31 -9.05
N ALA A 125 -27.80 -13.41 -8.03
CA ALA A 125 -28.77 -14.48 -7.83
C ALA A 125 -30.19 -14.05 -8.25
N MET A 126 -30.33 -12.92 -8.95
CA MET A 126 -31.60 -12.44 -9.50
C MET A 126 -32.12 -13.39 -10.61
N ARG A 127 -33.38 -13.24 -11.01
CA ARG A 127 -33.94 -13.99 -12.15
C ARG A 127 -33.61 -13.38 -13.49
N GLU A 128 -33.46 -12.06 -13.53
CA GLU A 128 -33.20 -11.26 -14.73
C GLU A 128 -31.89 -10.49 -14.56
N PRO A 129 -31.22 -10.10 -15.67
CA PRO A 129 -30.06 -9.23 -15.62
C PRO A 129 -30.39 -7.89 -14.95
N VAL A 130 -29.42 -7.36 -14.20
CA VAL A 130 -29.56 -6.07 -13.51
C VAL A 130 -28.55 -5.08 -14.07
N ALA A 131 -29.03 -3.95 -14.57
CA ALA A 131 -28.19 -2.83 -14.97
C ALA A 131 -27.76 -2.04 -13.72
N LEU A 132 -26.46 -1.80 -13.57
CA LEU A 132 -25.86 -1.09 -12.44
C LEU A 132 -24.86 -0.05 -12.94
N THR A 133 -24.77 1.06 -12.22
CA THR A 133 -23.69 2.05 -12.36
C THR A 133 -22.72 1.89 -11.20
N VAL A 134 -21.56 1.30 -11.47
CA VAL A 134 -20.46 1.18 -10.49
C VAL A 134 -19.56 2.38 -10.64
N ARG A 135 -19.34 3.12 -9.56
CA ARG A 135 -18.51 4.33 -9.57
C ARG A 135 -17.47 4.31 -8.45
N LEU A 136 -16.22 4.52 -8.82
CA LEU A 136 -15.12 4.78 -7.89
C LEU A 136 -14.72 6.25 -7.96
N THR A 137 -14.69 6.92 -6.82
CA THR A 137 -14.17 8.29 -6.68
C THR A 137 -12.80 8.26 -6.02
N LEU A 138 -11.78 8.74 -6.73
CA LEU A 138 -10.43 8.94 -6.24
C LEU A 138 -10.19 10.43 -5.93
N GLY A 139 -9.38 10.71 -4.90
CA GLY A 139 -8.92 12.06 -4.57
C GLY A 139 -7.40 12.13 -4.59
N ALA A 140 -6.84 12.92 -5.51
CA ALA A 140 -5.40 13.15 -5.66
C ALA A 140 -4.84 13.89 -4.45
N ASP A 141 -3.65 13.48 -4.01
CA ASP A 141 -2.98 14.03 -2.83
C ASP A 141 -1.46 14.08 -3.03
N ASN A 142 -0.79 14.87 -2.20
CA ASN A 142 0.66 14.87 -2.01
C ASN A 142 1.07 15.13 -0.56
N THR A 143 0.18 14.89 0.39
CA THR A 143 0.45 15.14 1.81
C THR A 143 1.57 14.21 2.30
N THR A 144 2.58 14.79 2.95
CA THR A 144 3.69 14.02 3.51
C THR A 144 3.24 13.16 4.71
N MET A 145 3.91 12.05 4.94
CA MET A 145 3.68 11.18 6.10
C MET A 145 3.89 11.94 7.41
N GLU A 146 4.84 12.87 7.45
CA GLU A 146 5.10 13.71 8.62
C GLU A 146 3.88 14.58 8.93
N ASP A 147 3.31 15.25 7.93
CA ASP A 147 2.12 16.08 8.09
C ASP A 147 0.91 15.26 8.53
N ILE A 148 0.68 14.09 7.91
CA ILE A 148 -0.43 13.19 8.28
C ILE A 148 -0.26 12.70 9.72
N LYS A 149 0.96 12.34 10.10
CA LYS A 149 1.27 11.89 11.46
C LYS A 149 1.02 12.98 12.49
N GLN A 150 1.29 14.25 12.15
CA GLN A 150 0.96 15.38 13.01
C GLN A 150 -0.52 15.76 12.95
N GLY A 151 -1.35 15.10 12.14
CA GLY A 151 -2.76 15.43 11.94
C GLY A 151 -2.99 16.75 11.19
N ALA A 152 -1.99 17.23 10.45
CA ALA A 152 -2.06 18.49 9.75
C ALA A 152 -3.08 18.46 8.59
N PRO A 153 -3.66 19.62 8.22
CA PRO A 153 -4.67 19.71 7.17
C PRO A 153 -4.05 19.63 5.77
N GLY A 154 -3.53 18.46 5.39
CA GLY A 154 -3.16 18.10 4.01
C GLY A 154 -2.03 18.92 3.35
N GLY A 155 -1.51 18.39 2.25
CA GLY A 155 -0.52 19.02 1.37
C GLY A 155 -1.13 19.99 0.36
N ALA A 156 -0.36 20.33 -0.67
CA ALA A 156 -0.82 21.18 -1.76
C ALA A 156 -1.88 20.46 -2.62
N VAL A 157 -2.79 21.22 -3.23
CA VAL A 157 -3.81 20.64 -4.11
C VAL A 157 -3.13 20.07 -5.36
N VAL A 158 -3.33 18.78 -5.59
CA VAL A 158 -2.92 18.10 -6.83
C VAL A 158 -4.12 18.06 -7.78
N GLU A 159 -3.96 18.61 -8.99
CA GLU A 159 -5.00 18.63 -10.02
C GLU A 159 -4.54 17.82 -11.23
N PRO A 160 -4.99 16.56 -11.38
CA PRO A 160 -4.61 15.74 -12.52
C PRO A 160 -5.12 16.34 -13.84
N ALA A 161 -4.26 16.36 -14.86
CA ALA A 161 -4.66 16.77 -16.22
C ALA A 161 -5.13 15.58 -17.08
N GLY A 162 -5.01 14.35 -16.58
CA GLY A 162 -5.32 13.11 -17.28
C GLY A 162 -5.15 11.90 -16.37
N THR A 163 -5.08 10.70 -16.95
CA THR A 163 -4.88 9.45 -16.19
C THR A 163 -3.45 9.25 -15.70
N THR A 164 -2.51 10.13 -16.08
CA THR A 164 -1.14 10.12 -15.58
C THR A 164 -0.79 11.52 -15.08
N TRP A 165 -0.27 11.62 -13.86
CA TRP A 165 0.14 12.90 -13.28
C TRP A 165 1.26 12.73 -12.24
N SER A 166 1.93 13.83 -11.93
CA SER A 166 2.89 13.93 -10.85
C SER A 166 2.23 14.46 -9.59
N TRP A 167 2.52 13.87 -8.42
CA TRP A 167 1.96 14.34 -7.15
C TRP A 167 2.85 15.40 -6.48
N ARG A 168 4.18 15.30 -6.62
CA ARG A 168 5.14 16.21 -5.99
C ARG A 168 5.96 16.97 -7.02
N ASP A 169 6.64 16.25 -7.89
CA ASP A 169 7.57 16.77 -8.90
C ASP A 169 7.67 15.81 -10.11
N LYS A 170 8.52 16.14 -11.08
CA LYS A 170 8.72 15.37 -12.32
C LYS A 170 9.22 13.92 -12.10
N ASP A 171 9.82 13.63 -10.95
CA ASP A 171 10.41 12.33 -10.61
C ASP A 171 9.40 11.44 -9.87
N THR A 172 8.23 12.00 -9.55
CA THR A 172 7.06 11.30 -9.03
C THR A 172 5.97 11.16 -10.08
N VAL A 173 5.50 9.94 -10.33
CA VAL A 173 4.47 9.67 -11.35
C VAL A 173 3.47 8.63 -10.87
N LEU A 174 2.19 8.99 -10.90
CA LEU A 174 1.06 8.07 -10.76
C LEU A 174 0.41 7.87 -12.14
N ALA A 175 0.25 6.62 -12.55
CA ALA A 175 -0.49 6.23 -13.76
C ALA A 175 -1.71 5.38 -13.39
N LEU A 176 -2.90 5.90 -13.68
CA LEU A 176 -4.18 5.25 -13.46
C LEU A 176 -4.57 4.39 -14.67
N THR A 177 -4.92 3.14 -14.40
CA THR A 177 -5.52 2.23 -15.37
C THR A 177 -6.90 1.80 -14.88
N ALA A 178 -7.91 1.89 -15.75
CA ALA A 178 -9.25 1.35 -15.51
C ALA A 178 -9.80 0.75 -16.81
N ALA A 179 -9.97 -0.57 -16.84
CA ALA A 179 -10.43 -1.26 -18.03
C ALA A 179 -11.94 -1.04 -18.22
N ASN A 180 -12.36 -0.76 -19.46
CA ASN A 180 -13.77 -0.64 -19.84
C ASN A 180 -14.57 0.38 -19.01
N ALA A 181 -13.90 1.44 -18.54
CA ALA A 181 -14.50 2.49 -17.71
C ALA A 181 -14.49 3.84 -18.44
N ALA A 182 -15.46 4.69 -18.13
CA ALA A 182 -15.35 6.12 -18.39
C ALA A 182 -14.58 6.79 -17.24
N VAL A 183 -13.57 7.60 -17.56
CA VAL A 183 -12.80 8.37 -16.57
C VAL A 183 -13.05 9.86 -16.78
N SER A 184 -13.45 10.55 -15.71
CA SER A 184 -13.63 12.01 -15.70
C SER A 184 -12.85 12.64 -14.55
N ILE A 185 -12.35 13.86 -14.76
CA ILE A 185 -11.47 14.56 -13.83
C ILE A 185 -11.98 15.98 -13.62
N HIS A 186 -12.12 16.39 -12.35
CA HIS A 186 -12.55 17.72 -11.95
C HIS A 186 -11.76 18.18 -10.71
N GLY A 187 -10.84 19.11 -10.90
CA GLY A 187 -9.89 19.51 -9.84
C GLY A 187 -9.05 18.31 -9.38
N SER A 188 -8.98 18.06 -8.08
CA SER A 188 -8.29 16.90 -7.51
C SER A 188 -9.06 15.59 -7.55
N LYS A 189 -10.33 15.61 -7.98
CA LYS A 189 -11.21 14.44 -8.00
C LYS A 189 -11.14 13.74 -9.35
N VAL A 190 -10.84 12.43 -9.32
CA VAL A 190 -10.92 11.53 -10.48
C VAL A 190 -12.08 10.57 -10.26
N THR A 191 -12.97 10.44 -11.22
CA THR A 191 -14.13 9.53 -11.16
C THR A 191 -13.99 8.47 -12.23
N ILE A 192 -14.09 7.21 -11.84
CA ILE A 192 -14.10 6.04 -12.71
C ILE A 192 -15.51 5.46 -12.66
N GLU A 193 -16.14 5.28 -13.81
CA GLU A 193 -17.51 4.82 -13.92
C GLU A 193 -17.65 3.67 -14.91
N TRP A 194 -18.31 2.61 -14.46
CA TRP A 194 -18.70 1.47 -15.27
C TRP A 194 -20.23 1.40 -15.30
N ALA A 195 -20.81 1.48 -16.50
CA ALA A 195 -22.19 1.10 -16.74
C ALA A 195 -22.20 -0.37 -17.17
N VAL A 196 -22.80 -1.24 -16.36
CA VAL A 196 -22.68 -2.70 -16.51
C VAL A 196 -24.03 -3.38 -16.39
N GLU A 197 -24.12 -4.57 -16.98
CA GLU A 197 -25.27 -5.47 -16.82
C GLU A 197 -24.77 -6.77 -16.19
N VAL A 198 -25.28 -7.10 -15.00
CA VAL A 198 -24.88 -8.29 -14.25
C VAL A 198 -25.90 -9.39 -14.49
N PHE A 199 -25.48 -10.44 -15.18
CA PHE A 199 -26.34 -11.57 -15.52
C PHE A 199 -26.41 -12.58 -14.36
N PRO A 200 -27.58 -13.21 -14.12
CA PRO A 200 -27.74 -14.27 -13.13
C PRO A 200 -26.73 -15.41 -13.31
N GLY A 201 -26.02 -15.77 -12.24
CA GLY A 201 -25.07 -16.88 -12.23
C GLY A 201 -23.80 -16.68 -13.06
N VAL A 202 -23.59 -15.50 -13.66
CA VAL A 202 -22.39 -15.16 -14.42
C VAL A 202 -21.63 -14.05 -13.68
N PRO A 203 -20.48 -14.35 -13.04
CA PRO A 203 -19.69 -13.34 -12.38
C PRO A 203 -19.18 -12.28 -13.36
N LEU A 204 -19.32 -11.00 -12.97
CA LEU A 204 -18.75 -9.87 -13.68
C LEU A 204 -17.55 -9.33 -12.89
N GLU A 205 -16.42 -9.13 -13.56
CA GLU A 205 -15.22 -8.56 -12.96
C GLU A 205 -14.89 -7.20 -13.56
N LEU A 206 -14.68 -6.21 -12.70
CA LEU A 206 -14.19 -4.88 -13.04
C LEU A 206 -12.84 -4.67 -12.34
N ALA A 207 -11.95 -3.89 -12.93
CA ALA A 207 -10.62 -3.68 -12.37
C ALA A 207 -10.11 -2.26 -12.58
N TRP A 208 -9.39 -1.76 -11.58
CA TRP A 208 -8.61 -0.54 -11.67
C TRP A 208 -7.28 -0.71 -10.93
N ALA A 209 -6.29 0.10 -11.31
CA ALA A 209 -5.01 0.13 -10.64
C ALA A 209 -4.34 1.49 -10.77
N VAL A 210 -3.48 1.81 -9.82
CA VAL A 210 -2.50 2.88 -9.93
C VAL A 210 -1.10 2.31 -9.87
N ASP A 211 -0.32 2.60 -10.89
CA ASP A 211 1.11 2.35 -10.91
C ASP A 211 1.82 3.62 -10.41
N LEU A 212 2.68 3.46 -9.41
CA LEU A 212 3.34 4.51 -8.65
C LEU A 212 4.84 4.43 -8.89
N THR A 213 5.48 5.57 -9.10
CA THR A 213 6.92 5.68 -9.32
C THR A 213 7.45 6.91 -8.59
N ASP A 214 8.40 6.74 -7.68
CA ASP A 214 9.22 7.81 -7.10
C ASP A 214 10.68 7.52 -7.44
N ALA A 215 11.20 8.17 -8.49
CA ALA A 215 12.53 7.91 -9.01
C ALA A 215 13.67 8.34 -8.05
N ASP A 216 13.37 9.24 -7.13
CA ASP A 216 14.35 9.80 -6.18
C ASP A 216 14.24 9.19 -4.77
N SER A 217 13.34 8.23 -4.56
CA SER A 217 13.23 7.53 -3.28
C SER A 217 14.58 6.89 -2.87
N PRO A 218 15.08 7.15 -1.64
CA PRO A 218 16.30 6.53 -1.13
C PRO A 218 16.09 5.07 -0.72
N MET A 219 14.83 4.65 -0.58
CA MET A 219 14.44 3.29 -0.23
C MET A 219 13.95 2.55 -1.48
N LEU A 220 14.46 1.34 -1.64
CA LEU A 220 14.10 0.38 -2.67
C LEU A 220 13.20 -0.69 -2.07
N ALA A 221 12.26 -1.21 -2.87
CA ALA A 221 11.65 -2.51 -2.55
C ALA A 221 12.72 -3.57 -2.33
N ALA A 222 12.47 -4.60 -1.54
CA ALA A 222 13.43 -5.70 -1.41
C ALA A 222 13.60 -6.49 -2.70
N ASP A 223 14.80 -7.05 -2.89
CA ASP A 223 15.14 -8.00 -3.95
C ASP A 223 15.41 -9.37 -3.35
N GLY A 224 15.38 -10.39 -4.19
CA GLY A 224 15.58 -11.78 -3.83
C GLY A 224 14.34 -12.47 -3.27
N GLU A 225 14.44 -13.80 -3.19
CA GLU A 225 13.34 -14.69 -2.84
C GLU A 225 12.63 -14.30 -1.53
N PRO A 226 11.29 -14.43 -1.46
CA PRO A 226 10.55 -14.27 -0.22
C PRO A 226 11.01 -15.26 0.85
N ILE A 227 10.96 -14.82 2.10
CA ILE A 227 11.10 -15.73 3.24
C ILE A 227 9.96 -16.75 3.14
N VAL A 228 10.26 -18.02 3.33
CA VAL A 228 9.28 -19.11 3.32
C VAL A 228 8.95 -19.50 4.76
N ALA A 229 7.66 -19.63 5.06
CA ALA A 229 7.21 -20.07 6.38
C ALA A 229 7.59 -21.54 6.61
N PRO A 230 8.14 -21.90 7.79
CA PRO A 230 8.41 -23.29 8.09
C PRO A 230 7.11 -24.08 8.17
N ALA A 231 7.15 -25.34 7.75
CA ALA A 231 5.99 -26.23 7.81
C ALA A 231 5.68 -26.63 9.26
N SER A 232 4.40 -26.81 9.57
CA SER A 232 3.93 -27.36 10.84
C SER A 232 2.75 -28.31 10.60
N GLU A 233 2.69 -29.39 11.38
CA GLU A 233 1.56 -30.31 11.34
C GLU A 233 0.30 -29.74 12.01
N ASP A 234 0.43 -28.71 12.85
CA ASP A 234 -0.72 -28.00 13.45
C ASP A 234 -1.21 -26.90 12.49
N PRO A 235 -2.44 -26.99 11.94
CA PRO A 235 -2.98 -25.99 11.03
C PRO A 235 -3.04 -24.56 11.60
N ARG A 236 -3.17 -24.41 12.93
CA ARG A 236 -3.20 -23.10 13.59
C ARG A 236 -1.83 -22.44 13.57
N ILE A 237 -0.79 -23.23 13.86
CA ILE A 237 0.60 -22.78 13.83
C ILE A 237 1.01 -22.48 12.39
N SER A 238 0.65 -23.34 11.44
CA SER A 238 0.89 -23.11 10.01
C SER A 238 0.28 -21.79 9.53
N ARG A 239 -0.98 -21.50 9.92
CA ARG A 239 -1.63 -20.22 9.58
C ARG A 239 -0.92 -19.02 10.22
N LEU A 240 -0.53 -19.12 11.49
CA LEU A 240 0.19 -18.06 12.20
C LEU A 240 1.54 -17.77 11.53
N LEU A 241 2.30 -18.81 11.19
CA LEU A 241 3.61 -18.69 10.54
C LEU A 241 3.50 -18.11 9.13
N GLN A 242 2.55 -18.60 8.33
CA GLN A 242 2.29 -18.06 7.00
C GLN A 242 1.94 -16.57 7.06
N ARG A 243 1.07 -16.17 8.00
CA ARG A 243 0.73 -14.76 8.19
C ARG A 243 1.94 -13.94 8.63
N SER A 244 2.67 -14.40 9.65
CA SER A 244 3.84 -13.69 10.19
C SER A 244 4.91 -13.49 9.11
N VAL A 245 5.18 -14.51 8.30
CA VAL A 245 6.16 -14.43 7.21
C VAL A 245 5.65 -13.56 6.05
N SER A 246 4.35 -13.58 5.74
CA SER A 246 3.76 -12.63 4.79
C SER A 246 3.97 -11.20 5.26
N ASP A 247 3.65 -10.90 6.51
CA ASP A 247 3.81 -9.57 7.11
C ASP A 247 5.28 -9.15 7.08
N LEU A 248 6.21 -10.01 7.49
CA LEU A 248 7.66 -9.73 7.40
C LEU A 248 8.13 -9.49 5.96
N ASN A 249 7.67 -10.28 4.99
CA ASN A 249 8.03 -10.08 3.59
C ASN A 249 7.55 -8.73 3.06
N SER A 250 6.39 -8.25 3.51
CA SER A 250 5.90 -6.92 3.13
C SER A 250 6.69 -5.76 3.73
N LEU A 251 7.49 -6.00 4.77
CA LEU A 251 8.32 -4.98 5.42
C LEU A 251 9.77 -4.98 4.92
N ARG A 252 10.12 -5.84 3.96
CA ARG A 252 11.50 -5.89 3.46
C ARG A 252 11.79 -4.66 2.59
N LEU A 253 12.89 -3.97 2.89
CA LEU A 253 13.41 -2.83 2.13
C LEU A 253 14.92 -2.95 1.92
N ALA A 254 15.45 -2.18 0.98
CA ALA A 254 16.88 -1.89 0.86
C ALA A 254 17.10 -0.39 0.65
N HIS A 255 18.34 0.08 0.81
CA HIS A 255 18.70 1.46 0.53
C HIS A 255 19.40 1.54 -0.83
N VAL A 256 19.24 2.64 -1.58
CA VAL A 256 19.87 2.84 -2.90
C VAL A 256 21.39 2.61 -2.88
N SER A 257 22.08 3.04 -1.82
CA SER A 257 23.54 2.85 -1.67
C SER A 257 23.97 1.42 -1.36
N HIS A 258 23.06 0.56 -0.90
CA HIS A 258 23.32 -0.85 -0.57
C HIS A 258 22.14 -1.71 -1.04
N PRO A 259 21.90 -1.80 -2.37
CA PRO A 259 20.65 -2.31 -2.90
C PRO A 259 20.43 -3.81 -2.62
N HIS A 260 21.49 -4.57 -2.38
CA HIS A 260 21.42 -6.00 -2.07
C HIS A 260 21.31 -6.29 -0.56
N ASP A 261 21.45 -5.28 0.28
CA ASP A 261 21.37 -5.44 1.73
C ASP A 261 19.96 -5.18 2.22
N THR A 262 19.14 -6.22 2.06
CA THR A 262 17.75 -6.19 2.53
C THR A 262 17.69 -6.23 4.05
N PHE A 263 16.86 -5.37 4.62
CA PHE A 263 16.53 -5.32 6.04
C PHE A 263 15.01 -5.26 6.23
N LEU A 264 14.55 -5.47 7.47
CA LEU A 264 13.14 -5.30 7.82
C LEU A 264 12.90 -3.87 8.32
N ALA A 265 12.01 -3.16 7.62
CA ALA A 265 11.47 -1.89 8.06
C ALA A 265 10.61 -2.08 9.32
N ALA A 266 10.48 -1.02 10.10
CA ALA A 266 9.58 -0.98 11.25
C ALA A 266 8.87 0.37 11.33
N GLY A 267 7.73 0.41 12.01
CA GLY A 267 6.99 1.65 12.28
C GLY A 267 5.94 2.05 11.23
N ALA A 268 5.58 1.15 10.31
CA ALA A 268 4.50 1.38 9.35
C ALA A 268 3.18 1.77 10.05
N PRO A 269 2.37 2.68 9.49
CA PRO A 269 2.62 3.48 8.29
C PRO A 269 3.56 4.66 8.48
N TRP A 270 3.80 5.07 9.72
CA TRP A 270 4.49 6.32 10.05
C TRP A 270 5.92 6.37 9.60
N PHE A 271 6.54 5.19 9.49
CA PHE A 271 7.92 5.04 9.13
C PHE A 271 8.10 3.75 8.33
N PHE A 272 8.61 3.87 7.11
CA PHE A 272 9.20 2.75 6.37
C PHE A 272 10.72 2.93 6.33
N THR A 273 11.34 2.87 7.50
CA THR A 273 12.78 3.11 7.65
C THR A 273 13.42 2.06 8.54
N MET A 274 14.75 2.11 8.58
CA MET A 274 15.57 1.24 9.41
C MET A 274 15.60 1.74 10.86
N PHE A 275 14.92 1.03 11.76
CA PHE A 275 15.10 1.20 13.20
C PHE A 275 16.08 0.15 13.70
N GLY A 276 17.36 0.52 13.83
CA GLY A 276 18.45 -0.46 13.99
C GLY A 276 18.23 -1.51 15.09
N ARG A 277 17.73 -1.11 16.26
CA ARG A 277 17.39 -2.08 17.33
C ARG A 277 16.31 -3.06 16.89
N ASP A 278 15.20 -2.56 16.37
CA ASP A 278 14.02 -3.35 16.05
C ASP A 278 14.32 -4.28 14.86
N SER A 279 15.03 -3.77 13.85
CA SER A 279 15.54 -4.56 12.72
C SER A 279 16.51 -5.66 13.16
N ILE A 280 17.45 -5.40 14.09
CA ILE A 280 18.36 -6.44 14.62
C ILE A 280 17.58 -7.52 15.38
N ILE A 281 16.63 -7.14 16.23
CA ILE A 281 15.84 -8.10 17.00
C ILE A 281 15.04 -9.00 16.06
N ALA A 282 14.34 -8.41 15.10
CA ALA A 282 13.55 -9.17 14.12
C ALA A 282 14.45 -10.08 13.26
N ALA A 283 15.56 -9.56 12.75
CA ALA A 283 16.50 -10.35 11.95
C ALA A 283 17.13 -11.50 12.75
N ARG A 284 17.42 -11.29 14.05
CA ARG A 284 17.91 -12.34 14.95
C ARG A 284 16.87 -13.45 15.15
N MET A 285 15.59 -13.10 15.28
CA MET A 285 14.51 -14.09 15.40
C MET A 285 14.36 -14.93 14.12
N LEU A 286 14.75 -14.38 12.96
CA LEU A 286 14.68 -15.07 11.66
C LEU A 286 15.89 -15.95 11.33
N LEU A 287 16.96 -15.93 12.12
CA LEU A 287 18.15 -16.75 11.87
C LEU A 287 17.86 -18.23 11.56
N PRO A 288 16.89 -18.92 12.21
CA PRO A 288 16.59 -20.31 11.89
C PRO A 288 15.99 -20.54 10.49
N ILE A 289 15.43 -19.51 9.85
CA ILE A 289 14.70 -19.64 8.58
C ILE A 289 15.27 -18.77 7.44
N ASN A 290 16.00 -17.69 7.75
CA ASN A 290 16.64 -16.84 6.75
C ASN A 290 17.83 -16.06 7.36
N THR A 291 19.05 -16.48 7.02
CA THR A 291 20.28 -15.80 7.46
C THR A 291 20.63 -14.57 6.62
N ALA A 292 20.09 -14.47 5.39
CA ALA A 292 20.36 -13.35 4.50
C ALA A 292 19.82 -12.02 5.04
N ILE A 293 18.63 -12.03 5.66
CA ILE A 293 18.06 -10.83 6.32
C ILE A 293 18.96 -10.36 7.48
N ALA A 294 19.53 -11.27 8.27
CA ALA A 294 20.46 -10.91 9.33
C ALA A 294 21.75 -10.30 8.78
N GLY A 295 22.34 -10.91 7.74
CA GLY A 295 23.52 -10.37 7.07
C GLY A 295 23.26 -8.99 6.44
N GLY A 296 22.16 -8.85 5.70
CA GLY A 296 21.75 -7.59 5.07
C GLY A 296 21.49 -6.49 6.10
N THR A 297 20.78 -6.80 7.19
CA THR A 297 20.55 -5.86 8.29
C THR A 297 21.86 -5.38 8.92
N LEU A 298 22.81 -6.28 9.19
CA LEU A 298 24.11 -5.91 9.77
C LEU A 298 24.95 -5.04 8.84
N ARG A 299 25.02 -5.36 7.55
CA ARG A 299 25.76 -4.55 6.56
C ARG A 299 25.11 -3.18 6.34
N ALA A 300 23.79 -3.14 6.21
CA ALA A 300 23.07 -1.90 6.03
C ALA A 300 23.17 -0.97 7.26
N LEU A 301 23.26 -1.53 8.48
CA LEU A 301 23.55 -0.77 9.69
C LEU A 301 25.01 -0.31 9.78
N ALA A 302 25.96 -1.19 9.45
CA ALA A 302 27.39 -0.86 9.46
C ALA A 302 27.71 0.29 8.50
N GLY A 303 27.11 0.28 7.30
CA GLY A 303 27.25 1.36 6.31
C GLY A 303 26.64 2.71 6.74
N ARG A 304 25.90 2.76 7.87
CA ARG A 304 25.25 3.96 8.42
C ARG A 304 25.74 4.30 9.84
N GLN A 305 26.81 3.64 10.30
CA GLN A 305 27.45 4.00 11.55
C GLN A 305 28.26 5.28 11.35
N GLY A 306 28.03 6.28 12.19
CA GLY A 306 28.87 7.47 12.21
C GLY A 306 30.32 7.09 12.52
N THR A 307 31.25 7.56 11.69
CA THR A 307 32.70 7.42 11.92
C THR A 307 33.25 8.55 12.77
N GLU A 308 32.52 9.66 12.89
CA GLU A 308 32.88 10.85 13.66
C GLU A 308 31.75 11.27 14.61
N THR A 309 32.11 12.00 15.67
CA THR A 309 31.12 12.56 16.61
C THR A 309 30.64 13.89 16.06
N ASP A 310 29.40 13.92 15.58
CA ASP A 310 28.74 15.14 15.13
C ASP A 310 27.57 15.46 16.07
N HIS A 311 27.74 16.53 16.84
CA HIS A 311 26.77 17.01 17.81
C HIS A 311 25.48 17.54 17.16
N THR A 312 25.50 17.86 15.85
CA THR A 312 24.32 18.34 15.12
C THR A 312 23.43 17.20 14.63
N THR A 313 24.01 16.06 14.27
CA THR A 313 23.29 14.82 13.87
C THR A 313 23.08 13.84 15.03
N GLN A 314 23.54 14.20 16.24
CA GLN A 314 23.64 13.28 17.40
C GLN A 314 24.36 11.97 17.05
N SER A 315 25.27 12.04 16.08
CA SER A 315 26.11 10.93 15.65
C SER A 315 27.29 10.76 16.62
N SER A 316 27.65 9.53 16.92
CA SER A 316 28.80 9.17 17.74
C SER A 316 29.30 7.80 17.29
N PRO A 317 30.59 7.47 17.46
CA PRO A 317 31.07 6.12 17.19
C PRO A 317 30.21 5.12 17.99
N ALA A 318 29.63 4.14 17.27
CA ALA A 318 28.63 3.14 17.73
C ALA A 318 27.14 3.55 17.76
N ARG A 319 26.74 4.74 17.28
CA ARG A 319 25.32 5.13 17.13
C ARG A 319 24.95 5.23 15.63
N SER A 320 23.87 4.54 15.22
CA SER A 320 23.37 4.59 13.84
C SER A 320 22.64 5.90 13.54
N CYS A 321 22.95 6.55 12.42
CA CYS A 321 22.28 7.77 11.97
C CYS A 321 20.83 7.48 11.54
N THR A 322 19.86 8.16 12.17
CA THR A 322 18.42 7.94 11.97
C THR A 322 17.76 8.81 10.89
N ARG A 323 18.52 9.62 10.13
CA ARG A 323 17.96 10.47 9.05
C ARG A 323 18.16 9.88 7.65
N SER A 324 17.18 10.12 6.78
CA SER A 324 17.09 9.76 5.35
C SER A 324 17.93 10.63 4.42
N ALA A 325 18.66 11.64 4.92
CA ALA A 325 19.39 12.60 4.10
C ALA A 325 20.90 12.35 4.08
N GLY A 326 21.35 11.46 3.20
CA GLY A 326 22.53 11.59 2.33
C GLY A 326 23.94 11.91 2.86
N ARG A 327 24.18 12.17 4.15
CA ARG A 327 25.54 12.34 4.69
C ARG A 327 25.64 11.67 6.06
N CYS A 328 26.41 10.59 6.09
CA CYS A 328 27.12 10.14 7.29
C CYS A 328 28.53 10.73 7.25
#